data_AF-A0A2N8HAK7-F1
#
_entry.id   AF-A0A2N8HAK7-F1
#
_cell.length_a   1.000
_cell.length_b   1.000
_cell.length_c   1.000
_cell.angle_alpha   90.00
_cell.angle_beta   90.00
_cell.angle_gamma   90.00
#
_symmetry.space_group_name_H-M   'P 1'
#
loop_
_entity.id
_entity.type
_entity.pdbx_description
1 polymer ?
#
loop_
_entity_poly.entity_id
_entity_poly.type
_entity_poly.pdbx_seq_one_letter_code
_entity_poly.pdbx_strand_id
1 'polypeptide(L)'
;MSAGLFHGMKLFLLYLALLAAACAVLLLAGDPSRSGWLPECLFYKTTGFLCYGCGSTRALYALLHGHWLDSLRYNVLLVPTLAWLGTLFFIRDRALFTRVLVAGAAVLVLFTVVRNIPLG
;
A
#
# COMPACT_ATOMS: atom_id res chain seq x y z
N MET A 1 -17.23 26.76 2.12
CA MET A 1 -15.89 26.13 2.16
C MET A 1 -15.68 25.15 3.32
N SER A 2 -16.43 25.23 4.43
CA SER A 2 -16.27 24.34 5.60
C SER A 2 -16.73 22.88 5.37
N ALA A 3 -17.86 22.65 4.71
CA ALA A 3 -18.45 21.31 4.55
C ALA A 3 -17.53 20.30 3.82
N GLY A 4 -16.76 20.76 2.84
CA GLY A 4 -15.78 19.92 2.15
C GLY A 4 -14.66 19.46 3.09
N LEU A 5 -14.06 20.40 3.84
CA LEU A 5 -12.95 20.10 4.75
C LEU A 5 -13.33 19.02 5.77
N PHE A 6 -14.52 19.14 6.37
CA PHE A 6 -15.06 18.15 7.30
C PHE A 6 -15.23 16.76 6.68
N HIS A 7 -15.63 16.66 5.41
CA HIS A 7 -15.79 15.37 4.74
C HIS A 7 -14.43 14.68 4.49
N GLY A 8 -13.42 15.43 4.04
CA GLY A 8 -12.07 14.86 3.83
C GLY A 8 -11.42 14.44 5.15
N MET A 9 -11.64 15.19 6.23
CA MET A 9 -11.14 14.83 7.56
C MET A 9 -11.79 13.52 8.07
N LYS A 10 -13.10 13.35 7.93
CA LYS A 10 -13.79 12.10 8.32
C LYS A 10 -13.24 10.90 7.55
N LEU A 11 -13.04 11.02 6.24
CA LEU A 11 -12.46 9.96 5.41
C LEU A 11 -11.01 9.67 5.77
N PHE A 12 -10.21 10.70 6.07
CA PHE A 12 -8.83 10.53 6.52
C PHE A 12 -8.75 9.80 7.88
N LEU A 13 -9.63 10.13 8.82
CA LEU A 13 -9.72 9.42 10.10
C LEU A 13 -10.13 7.96 9.92
N LEU A 14 -11.08 7.67 9.02
CA LEU A 14 -11.44 6.30 8.66
C LEU A 14 -10.26 5.54 8.04
N TYR A 15 -9.51 6.18 7.14
CA TYR A 15 -8.28 5.63 6.58
C TYR A 15 -7.26 5.28 7.66
N LEU A 16 -7.00 6.18 8.61
CA LEU A 16 -6.09 5.92 9.74
C LEU A 16 -6.59 4.78 10.63
N ALA A 17 -7.89 4.72 10.91
CA ALA A 17 -8.48 3.65 11.71
C ALA A 17 -8.34 2.29 11.03
N LEU A 18 -8.60 2.20 9.72
CA LEU A 18 -8.41 0.99 8.93
C LEU A 18 -6.93 0.58 8.86
N LEU A 19 -6.02 1.55 8.69
CA LEU A 19 -4.58 1.30 8.69
C LEU A 19 -4.11 0.77 10.06
N ALA A 20 -4.57 1.38 11.16
CA ALA A 20 -4.27 0.91 12.50
C ALA A 20 -4.83 -0.51 12.76
N ALA A 21 -6.04 -0.80 12.32
CA ALA A 21 -6.62 -2.14 12.40
C ALA A 21 -5.80 -3.17 11.61
N ALA A 22 -5.37 -2.84 10.39
CA ALA A 22 -4.50 -3.69 9.59
C ALA A 22 -3.15 -3.93 10.29
N CYS A 23 -2.54 -2.89 10.86
CA CYS A 23 -1.32 -3.02 11.65
C CYS A 23 -1.51 -3.91 12.88
N ALA A 24 -2.62 -3.76 13.61
CA ALA A 24 -2.94 -4.60 14.76
C ALA A 24 -3.10 -6.07 14.35
N VAL A 25 -3.80 -6.36 13.25
CA VAL A 25 -3.89 -7.72 12.70
C VAL A 25 -2.50 -8.25 12.37
N LEU A 26 -1.65 -7.47 11.71
CA LEU A 26 -0.30 -7.92 11.35
C LEU A 26 0.62 -8.11 12.55
N LEU A 27 0.43 -7.38 13.65
CA LEU A 27 1.18 -7.57 14.89
C LEU A 27 0.73 -8.80 15.68
N LEU A 28 -0.55 -9.13 15.62
CA LEU A 28 -1.15 -10.22 16.41
C LEU A 28 -1.19 -11.54 15.65
N ALA A 29 -1.20 -11.51 14.31
CA ALA A 29 -1.18 -12.68 13.46
C ALA A 29 0.25 -13.19 13.22
N GLY A 30 0.37 -14.47 12.84
CA GLY A 30 1.64 -15.06 12.45
C GLY A 30 2.21 -14.46 11.15
N ASP A 31 3.48 -14.73 10.87
CA ASP A 31 4.17 -14.23 9.67
C ASP A 31 3.39 -14.56 8.38
N PRO A 32 2.88 -13.57 7.63
CA PRO A 32 2.10 -13.79 6.41
C PRO A 32 2.88 -14.49 5.29
N SER A 33 4.20 -14.61 5.42
CA SER A 33 5.07 -15.35 4.51
C SER A 33 5.17 -16.83 4.86
N ARG A 34 4.84 -17.20 6.10
CA ARG A 34 4.99 -18.58 6.62
C ARG A 34 3.67 -19.19 7.09
N SER A 35 2.65 -18.39 7.32
CA SER A 35 1.37 -18.82 7.88
C SER A 35 0.26 -18.71 6.83
N GLY A 36 -0.61 -19.72 6.78
CA GLY A 36 -1.62 -19.89 5.74
C GLY A 36 -2.83 -18.94 5.83
N TRP A 37 -2.83 -17.95 6.72
CA TRP A 37 -3.95 -17.02 6.87
C TRP A 37 -3.95 -15.92 5.80
N LEU A 38 -2.79 -15.58 5.23
CA LEU A 38 -2.73 -14.74 4.04
C LEU A 38 -2.88 -15.65 2.81
N PRO A 39 -3.99 -15.57 2.07
CA PRO A 39 -4.18 -16.42 0.89
C PRO A 39 -3.08 -16.17 -0.14
N GLU A 40 -2.77 -17.22 -0.91
CA GLU A 40 -1.87 -17.08 -2.05
C GLU A 40 -2.37 -15.98 -3.00
N CYS A 41 -1.43 -15.21 -3.54
CA CYS A 41 -1.74 -14.13 -4.45
C CYS A 41 -2.28 -14.71 -5.76
N LEU A 42 -3.58 -14.55 -6.02
CA LEU A 42 -4.21 -15.05 -7.24
C LEU A 42 -3.54 -14.47 -8.50
N PHE A 43 -3.13 -13.20 -8.46
CA PHE A 43 -2.41 -12.55 -9.56
C PHE A 43 -1.07 -13.23 -9.86
N TYR A 44 -0.29 -13.58 -8.83
CA TYR A 44 0.94 -14.35 -9.00
C TYR A 44 0.65 -15.74 -9.55
N LYS A 45 -0.40 -16.41 -9.05
CA LYS A 45 -0.79 -17.74 -9.52
C LYS A 45 -1.20 -17.76 -10.99
N THR A 46 -1.84 -16.70 -11.48
CA THR A 46 -2.32 -16.62 -12.87
C THR A 46 -1.29 -16.07 -13.85
N THR A 47 -0.44 -15.13 -13.40
CA THR A 47 0.49 -14.43 -14.31
C THR A 47 1.96 -14.77 -14.07
N GLY A 48 2.31 -15.35 -12.92
CA GLY A 48 3.69 -15.51 -12.46
C GLY A 48 4.31 -14.20 -11.93
N PHE A 49 3.60 -13.07 -11.94
CA PHE A 49 4.13 -11.78 -11.52
C PHE A 49 3.76 -11.40 -10.09
N LEU A 50 4.71 -10.82 -9.37
CA LEU A 50 4.53 -10.29 -8.02
C LEU A 50 3.73 -8.99 -8.07
N CYS A 51 2.57 -8.95 -7.40
CA CYS A 51 1.77 -7.73 -7.33
C CYS A 51 2.25 -6.78 -6.22
N TYR A 52 2.01 -5.48 -6.43
CA TYR A 52 2.28 -4.45 -5.42
C TYR A 52 1.57 -4.72 -4.09
N GLY A 53 0.30 -5.16 -4.13
CA GLY A 53 -0.54 -5.35 -2.95
C GLY A 53 0.02 -6.38 -1.96
N CYS A 54 0.23 -7.62 -2.39
CA CYS A 54 0.74 -8.68 -1.51
C CYS A 54 2.18 -8.39 -1.01
N GLY A 55 2.99 -7.70 -1.83
CA GLY A 55 4.30 -7.21 -1.41
C GLY A 55 4.20 -6.19 -0.28
N SER A 56 3.24 -5.27 -0.34
CA SER A 56 2.98 -4.27 0.71
C SER A 56 2.57 -4.91 2.04
N THR A 57 1.77 -5.98 2.02
CA THR A 57 1.38 -6.70 3.26
C THR A 57 2.59 -7.29 3.97
N ARG A 58 3.47 -7.99 3.24
CA ARG A 58 4.72 -8.56 3.79
C ARG A 58 5.69 -7.47 4.24
N ALA A 59 5.81 -6.40 3.45
CA ALA A 59 6.62 -5.25 3.80
C ALA A 59 6.13 -4.59 5.09
N LEU A 60 4.82 -4.41 5.27
CA LEU A 60 4.25 -3.81 6.46
C LEU A 60 4.42 -4.70 7.68
N TYR A 61 4.24 -6.02 7.54
CA TYR A 61 4.54 -6.98 8.60
C TYR A 61 6.00 -6.87 9.07
N ALA A 62 6.95 -6.93 8.12
CA ALA A 62 8.38 -6.82 8.41
C ALA A 62 8.71 -5.48 9.10
N LEU A 63 8.11 -4.39 8.62
CA LEU A 63 8.27 -3.05 9.19
C LEU A 63 7.83 -3.00 10.66
N LEU A 64 6.64 -3.55 10.95
CA LEU A 64 6.05 -3.57 12.29
C LEU A 64 6.84 -4.40 13.29
N HIS A 65 7.55 -5.43 12.81
CA HIS A 65 8.42 -6.28 13.63
C HIS A 65 9.88 -5.79 13.69
N GLY A 66 10.17 -4.60 13.14
CA GLY A 66 11.52 -4.01 13.18
C GLY A 66 12.50 -4.56 12.13
N HIS A 67 12.03 -5.36 11.18
CA HIS A 67 12.82 -5.89 10.06
C HIS A 67 12.81 -4.90 8.88
N TRP A 68 13.45 -3.73 9.06
CA TRP A 68 13.45 -2.63 8.09
C TRP A 68 14.01 -3.03 6.72
N LEU A 69 15.13 -3.76 6.68
CA LEU A 69 15.73 -4.20 5.42
C LEU A 69 14.82 -5.16 4.66
N ASP A 70 14.17 -6.09 5.35
CA ASP A 70 13.24 -7.02 4.72
C ASP A 70 11.98 -6.30 4.24
N SER A 71 11.51 -5.29 4.99
CA SER A 71 10.42 -4.42 4.54
C SER A 71 10.73 -3.76 3.19
N LEU A 72 11.92 -3.17 3.05
CA LEU A 72 12.36 -2.54 1.81
C LEU A 72 12.51 -3.55 0.67
N ARG A 73 13.03 -4.75 0.96
CA ARG A 73 13.14 -5.85 -0.02
C ARG A 73 11.77 -6.32 -0.51
N TYR A 74 10.79 -6.40 0.38
CA TYR A 74 9.43 -6.79 -0.01
C TYR A 74 8.75 -5.72 -0.85
N ASN A 75 8.82 -4.46 -0.42
CA ASN A 75 8.26 -3.32 -1.14
C ASN A 75 8.80 -1.95 -0.69
N VAL A 76 9.78 -1.43 -1.42
CA VAL A 76 10.35 -0.09 -1.18
C VAL A 76 9.32 1.05 -1.27
N LEU A 77 8.24 0.85 -2.04
CA LEU A 77 7.21 1.88 -2.24
C LEU A 77 6.09 1.85 -1.20
N LEU A 78 6.15 0.98 -0.18
CA LEU A 78 5.14 0.90 0.88
C LEU A 78 4.88 2.26 1.55
N VAL A 79 5.92 2.84 2.16
CA VAL A 79 5.80 4.10 2.93
C VAL A 79 5.43 5.28 2.03
N PRO A 80 6.09 5.50 0.86
CA PRO A 80 5.67 6.54 -0.09
C PRO A 80 4.21 6.43 -0.49
N THR A 81 3.69 5.22 -0.69
CA THR A 81 2.30 5.01 -1.10
C THR A 81 1.32 5.33 0.01
N LEU A 82 1.60 4.93 1.25
CA LEU A 82 0.76 5.26 2.40
C LEU A 82 0.70 6.78 2.63
N ALA A 83 1.83 7.47 2.48
CA ALA A 83 1.88 8.93 2.56
C ALA A 83 1.09 9.58 1.42
N TRP A 84 1.32 9.15 0.18
CA TRP A 84 0.63 9.65 -1.01
C TRP A 84 -0.89 9.48 -0.91
N LEU A 85 -1.39 8.29 -0.52
CA LEU A 85 -2.82 8.07 -0.30
C LEU A 85 -3.39 9.02 0.77
N GLY A 86 -2.63 9.28 1.83
CA GLY A 86 -2.98 10.25 2.86
C GLY A 86 -3.17 11.68 2.31
N THR A 87 -2.34 12.10 1.35
CA THR A 87 -2.45 13.44 0.76
C THR A 87 -3.74 13.63 -0.05
N LEU A 88 -4.25 12.57 -0.67
CA LEU A 88 -5.43 12.64 -1.55
C LEU A 88 -6.69 13.14 -0.83
N PHE A 89 -6.83 12.89 0.48
CA PHE A 89 -7.98 13.32 1.28
C PHE A 89 -8.08 14.84 1.46
N PHE A 90 -6.97 15.56 1.23
CA PHE A 90 -6.88 17.01 1.41
C PHE A 90 -6.95 17.79 0.10
N ILE A 91 -6.80 17.12 -1.05
CA ILE A 91 -6.90 17.74 -2.37
C ILE A 91 -8.36 17.99 -2.73
N ARG A 92 -8.72 19.26 -2.97
CA ARG A 92 -10.09 19.68 -3.30
C ARG A 92 -10.32 19.91 -4.78
N ASP A 93 -9.28 20.38 -5.46
CA ASP A 93 -9.34 20.58 -6.89
C ASP A 93 -9.40 19.22 -7.61
N ARG A 94 -10.45 19.04 -8.42
CA ARG A 94 -10.71 17.74 -9.09
C ARG A 94 -9.67 17.42 -10.15
N ALA A 95 -9.15 18.43 -10.85
CA ALA A 95 -8.13 18.24 -11.87
C ALA A 95 -6.81 17.83 -11.22
N LEU A 96 -6.39 18.50 -10.15
CA LEU A 96 -5.21 18.15 -9.36
C LEU A 96 -5.37 16.77 -8.72
N PHE A 97 -6.52 16.47 -8.12
CA PHE A 97 -6.80 15.14 -7.55
C PHE A 97 -6.60 14.03 -8.59
N THR A 98 -7.20 14.21 -9.78
CA THR A 98 -7.10 13.22 -10.86
C THR A 98 -5.66 13.09 -11.35
N ARG A 99 -4.93 14.20 -11.50
CA ARG A 99 -3.51 14.18 -11.91
C ARG A 99 -2.64 13.44 -10.88
N VAL A 100 -2.79 13.76 -9.59
CA VAL A 100 -2.01 13.13 -8.52
C VAL A 100 -2.38 11.65 -8.36
N LEU A 101 -3.66 11.30 -8.50
CA LEU A 101 -4.15 9.93 -8.47
C LEU A 101 -3.55 9.10 -9.62
N VAL A 102 -3.67 9.60 -10.86
CA VAL A 102 -3.17 8.91 -12.05
C VAL A 102 -1.65 8.81 -12.05
N ALA A 103 -0.94 9.87 -11.65
CA ALA A 103 0.52 9.85 -11.56
C ALA A 103 1.01 8.82 -10.55
N GLY A 104 0.45 8.80 -9.34
CA GLY A 104 0.84 7.78 -8.35
C GLY A 104 0.47 6.37 -8.78
N ALA A 105 -0.73 6.17 -9.35
CA ALA A 105 -1.13 4.87 -9.90
C ALA A 105 -0.17 4.41 -11.02
N ALA A 106 0.23 5.31 -11.93
CA ALA A 106 1.20 5.03 -12.97
C ALA A 106 2.56 4.63 -12.38
N VAL A 107 3.05 5.31 -11.34
CA VAL A 107 4.29 4.93 -10.63
C VAL A 107 4.18 3.53 -10.04
N LEU A 108 3.05 3.18 -9.40
CA LEU A 108 2.84 1.84 -8.85
C LEU A 108 2.78 0.76 -9.92
N VAL A 109 2.12 1.04 -11.05
CA VAL A 109 2.07 0.12 -12.20
C VAL A 109 3.47 -0.05 -12.79
N LEU A 110 4.19 1.04 -13.05
CA LEU A 110 5.55 1.00 -13.59
C LEU A 110 6.49 0.23 -12.66
N PHE A 111 6.45 0.50 -11.35
CA PHE A 111 7.22 -0.25 -10.37
C PHE A 111 6.86 -1.74 -10.39
N THR A 112 5.56 -2.07 -10.47
CA THR A 112 5.09 -3.46 -10.58
C THR A 112 5.59 -4.11 -11.86
N VAL A 113 5.63 -3.41 -12.98
CA VAL A 113 6.17 -3.96 -14.22
C VAL A 113 7.68 -4.15 -14.10
N VAL A 114 8.43 -3.09 -13.76
CA VAL A 114 9.90 -3.11 -13.68
C VAL A 114 10.42 -4.19 -12.74
N ARG A 115 9.81 -4.36 -11.55
CA ARG A 115 10.24 -5.39 -10.58
C ARG A 115 10.03 -6.83 -11.05
N ASN A 116 9.21 -7.02 -12.08
CA ASN A 116 8.83 -8.32 -12.63
C ASN A 116 9.51 -8.61 -13.97
N ILE A 117 10.27 -7.66 -14.52
CA ILE A 117 11.09 -7.90 -15.70
C ILE A 117 12.34 -8.67 -15.24
N PRO A 118 12.62 -9.86 -15.79
CA PRO A 118 13.91 -10.51 -15.58
C PRO A 118 14.97 -9.67 -16.30
N LEU A 119 15.65 -8.80 -15.57
CA LEU A 119 16.92 -8.24 -16.00
C LEU A 119 17.91 -9.40 -15.94
N GLY A 120 18.10 -10.06 -17.08
CA GLY A 120 19.02 -11.21 -17.23
C GLY A 120 20.46 -10.85 -16.92
#